data_AF-A0A523JLR9-F1
#
_entry.id   AF-A0A523JLR9-F1
#
_cell.length_a   1.000
_cell.length_b   1.000
_cell.length_c   1.000
_cell.angle_alpha   90.00
_cell.angle_beta   90.00
_cell.angle_gamma   90.00
#
_symmetry.space_group_name_H-M   'P 1'
#
loop_
_entity.id
_entity.type
_entity.pdbx_description
1 polymer ?
#
loop_
_entity_poly.entity_id
_entity_poly.type
_entity_poly.pdbx_seq_one_letter_code
_entity_poly.pdbx_strand_id
1 'polypeptide(L)'
;MKRKRQLQRPSQPGRRWAWLSLLLILGCTASADPARYRLAGSGSQWETVGEDRILEDLRQRYPAFFEAVLEQSADHRLDLRPLRDDLELEPVDRHNYDALNAIAIAYFELNARAESDRGGSSYLANSFRSAKLVAVPWRAYGEVESGPLRDAILDFFEDIALGEKQSSATTASRLVRIVSSLEKKESDPNRLGRIHAITETLQRLSGDR
;
A
#
# COMPACT_ATOMS: atom_id res chain seq x y z
N MET A 1 -72.27 17.74 -40.71
CA MET A 1 -72.00 18.35 -39.38
C MET A 1 -70.60 17.94 -38.92
N LYS A 2 -69.84 18.92 -38.40
CA LYS A 2 -68.54 18.84 -37.68
C LYS A 2 -67.40 18.08 -38.41
N ARG A 3 -66.45 18.79 -39.04
CA ARG A 3 -65.19 19.34 -38.44
C ARG A 3 -64.32 18.19 -37.90
N LYS A 4 -63.03 18.07 -38.17
CA LYS A 4 -61.99 19.00 -38.66
C LYS A 4 -60.72 18.12 -38.78
N ARG A 5 -59.95 18.25 -39.87
CA ARG A 5 -58.57 18.81 -39.88
C ARG A 5 -57.53 17.94 -39.16
N GLN A 6 -56.56 17.38 -39.87
CA GLN A 6 -55.25 18.00 -40.23
C GLN A 6 -54.17 17.06 -39.64
N LEU A 7 -52.94 16.89 -40.13
CA LEU A 7 -52.16 17.58 -41.16
C LEU A 7 -50.98 16.65 -41.55
N GLN A 8 -50.72 16.57 -42.85
CA GLN A 8 -49.40 16.63 -43.50
C GLN A 8 -48.25 15.69 -43.08
N ARG A 9 -47.94 14.77 -44.00
CA ARG A 9 -46.57 14.52 -44.48
C ARG A 9 -45.95 15.84 -45.00
N PRO A 10 -44.63 16.02 -44.93
CA PRO A 10 -43.83 15.68 -46.10
C PRO A 10 -42.47 15.04 -45.79
N SER A 11 -41.97 14.38 -46.83
CA SER A 11 -40.71 13.66 -46.97
C SER A 11 -39.52 14.57 -47.34
N GLN A 12 -38.31 14.07 -47.01
CA GLN A 12 -36.95 14.37 -47.51
C GLN A 12 -36.18 15.56 -46.89
N PRO A 13 -34.83 15.69 -47.05
CA PRO A 13 -33.76 14.78 -47.52
C PRO A 13 -32.52 14.76 -46.57
N GLY A 14 -31.48 14.00 -46.93
CA GLY A 14 -30.27 13.79 -46.14
C GLY A 14 -29.40 15.01 -45.83
N ARG A 15 -28.68 14.90 -44.69
CA ARG A 15 -27.50 15.66 -44.24
C ARG A 15 -26.82 14.76 -43.19
N ARG A 16 -25.69 14.11 -43.51
CA ARG A 16 -24.30 14.53 -43.21
C ARG A 16 -24.12 15.12 -41.79
N TRP A 17 -23.04 14.65 -41.15
CA TRP A 17 -22.25 15.21 -40.03
C TRP A 17 -22.33 14.49 -38.67
N ALA A 18 -21.13 14.12 -38.22
CA ALA A 18 -20.67 13.95 -36.85
C ALA A 18 -21.02 12.64 -36.10
N TRP A 19 -20.38 11.54 -36.50
CA TRP A 19 -19.92 10.55 -35.51
C TRP A 19 -18.55 11.03 -35.01
N LEU A 20 -18.59 11.87 -33.98
CA LEU A 20 -17.43 12.34 -33.23
C LEU A 20 -16.90 11.20 -32.35
N SER A 21 -15.64 10.88 -32.58
CA SER A 21 -14.64 10.49 -31.57
C SER A 21 -14.98 9.29 -30.68
N LEU A 22 -14.65 8.11 -31.19
CA LEU A 22 -14.23 6.98 -30.37
C LEU A 22 -12.98 7.42 -29.58
N LEU A 23 -13.15 7.84 -28.34
CA LEU A 23 -12.05 8.07 -27.41
C LEU A 23 -11.37 6.72 -27.16
N LEU A 24 -10.13 6.64 -27.65
CA LEU A 24 -9.13 5.66 -27.24
C LEU A 24 -9.00 5.68 -25.72
N ILE A 25 -9.68 4.74 -25.04
CA ILE A 25 -9.28 4.32 -23.70
C ILE A 25 -8.03 3.46 -23.90
N LEU A 26 -6.90 4.11 -24.16
CA LEU A 26 -5.60 3.61 -23.72
C LEU A 26 -5.58 3.78 -22.21
N GLY A 27 -6.30 2.91 -21.51
CA GLY A 27 -5.96 2.61 -20.14
C GLY A 27 -4.52 2.12 -20.19
N CYS A 28 -3.61 2.91 -19.64
CA CYS A 28 -2.30 2.41 -19.27
C CYS A 28 -2.54 1.29 -18.25
N THR A 29 -2.74 0.07 -18.73
CA THR A 29 -2.45 -1.10 -17.92
C THR A 29 -0.94 -1.13 -17.84
N ALA A 30 -0.39 -0.33 -16.92
CA ALA A 30 0.92 -0.62 -16.35
C ALA A 30 0.87 -2.12 -16.04
N SER A 31 1.71 -2.90 -16.72
CA SER A 31 1.80 -4.34 -16.48
C SER A 31 1.94 -4.50 -14.98
N ALA A 32 0.88 -5.01 -14.33
CA ALA A 32 0.90 -5.23 -12.90
C ALA A 32 1.88 -6.37 -12.69
N ASP A 33 3.11 -6.03 -12.31
CA ASP A 33 4.11 -7.01 -11.94
C ASP A 33 3.46 -7.94 -10.90
N PRO A 34 3.30 -9.24 -11.19
CA PRO A 34 2.67 -10.18 -10.27
C PRO A 34 3.48 -10.36 -8.97
N ALA A 35 4.71 -9.86 -8.92
CA ALA A 35 5.52 -9.77 -7.71
C ALA A 35 5.28 -8.48 -6.91
N ARG A 36 4.62 -7.44 -7.46
CA ARG A 36 4.34 -6.18 -6.75
C ARG A 36 3.69 -6.43 -5.39
N TYR A 37 3.97 -5.56 -4.41
CA TYR A 37 3.40 -5.58 -3.06
C TYR A 37 1.91 -5.98 -3.08
N ARG A 38 1.63 -7.20 -2.60
CA ARG A 38 0.36 -7.89 -2.87
C ARG A 38 -0.74 -7.50 -1.90
N LEU A 39 -0.35 -6.97 -0.74
CA LEU A 39 -1.29 -6.57 0.31
C LEU A 39 -2.22 -5.42 -0.13
N ALA A 40 -1.79 -4.58 -1.07
CA ALA A 40 -2.61 -3.53 -1.68
C ALA A 40 -3.81 -4.07 -2.48
N GLY A 41 -3.79 -5.34 -2.90
CA GLY A 41 -4.91 -6.01 -3.58
C GLY A 41 -5.83 -6.82 -2.65
N SER A 42 -5.37 -7.14 -1.43
CA SER A 42 -6.15 -7.86 -0.42
C SER A 42 -6.84 -6.86 0.50
N GLY A 43 -8.15 -6.72 0.38
CA GLY A 43 -8.95 -5.78 1.19
C GLY A 43 -8.88 -6.01 2.71
N SER A 44 -9.88 -5.50 3.42
CA SER A 44 -10.02 -5.36 4.88
C SER A 44 -9.82 -6.60 5.76
N GLN A 45 -9.56 -7.77 5.18
CA GLN A 45 -9.22 -8.99 5.90
C GLN A 45 -7.98 -9.62 5.29
N TRP A 46 -7.14 -10.18 6.16
CA TRP A 46 -6.17 -11.22 5.80
C TRP A 46 -6.93 -12.50 5.40
N GLU A 47 -7.81 -12.41 4.40
CA GLU A 47 -8.40 -13.60 3.81
C GLU A 47 -7.32 -14.22 2.93
N THR A 48 -6.58 -15.17 3.52
CA THR A 48 -5.95 -16.30 2.84
C THR A 48 -7.03 -17.20 2.21
N VAL A 49 -7.95 -16.62 1.44
CA VAL A 49 -9.00 -17.35 0.73
C VAL A 49 -8.61 -17.36 -0.75
N GLY A 50 -7.86 -18.41 -1.12
CA GLY A 50 -7.57 -18.77 -2.51
C GLY A 50 -6.08 -18.74 -2.83
N GLU A 51 -5.47 -19.93 -2.88
CA GLU A 51 -4.24 -20.30 -3.62
C GLU A 51 -2.91 -19.58 -3.32
N ASP A 52 -2.89 -18.39 -2.73
CA ASP A 52 -1.67 -17.61 -2.52
C ASP A 52 -1.02 -17.93 -1.16
N ARG A 53 -0.12 -18.93 -1.16
CA ARG A 53 0.68 -19.39 -0.01
C ARG A 53 1.78 -18.40 0.40
N ILE A 54 1.51 -17.10 0.31
CA ILE A 54 2.52 -16.05 0.51
C ILE A 54 3.10 -16.15 1.92
N LEU A 55 2.27 -16.34 2.94
CA LEU A 55 2.78 -16.44 4.31
C LEU A 55 3.65 -17.67 4.48
N GLU A 56 3.26 -18.83 3.93
CA GLU A 56 4.05 -20.05 4.00
C GLU A 56 5.40 -19.91 3.27
N ASP A 57 5.39 -19.37 2.05
CA ASP A 57 6.58 -19.10 1.26
C ASP A 57 7.54 -18.15 2.00
N LEU A 58 7.00 -17.05 2.54
CA LEU A 58 7.78 -16.07 3.29
C LEU A 58 8.28 -16.62 4.63
N ARG A 59 7.53 -17.49 5.30
CA ARG A 59 7.98 -18.19 6.51
C ARG A 59 9.13 -19.15 6.22
N GLN A 60 9.11 -19.82 5.07
CA GLN A 60 10.22 -20.68 4.66
C GLN A 60 11.48 -19.84 4.36
N ARG A 61 11.29 -18.65 3.80
CA ARG A 61 12.38 -17.76 3.41
C ARG A 61 13.00 -16.97 4.56
N TYR A 62 12.16 -16.45 5.47
CA TYR A 62 12.58 -15.65 6.63
C TYR A 62 12.19 -16.32 7.96
N PRO A 63 12.61 -17.57 8.22
CA PRO A 63 12.07 -18.38 9.33
C PRO A 63 12.32 -17.73 10.69
N ALA A 64 13.56 -17.31 10.97
CA ALA A 64 13.91 -16.67 12.24
C ALA A 64 13.19 -15.33 12.45
N PHE A 65 12.92 -14.59 11.37
CA PHE A 65 12.15 -13.36 11.44
C PHE A 65 10.70 -13.64 11.84
N PHE A 66 10.05 -14.59 11.16
CA PHE A 66 8.67 -14.94 11.44
C PHE A 66 8.48 -15.63 12.78
N GLU A 67 9.43 -16.45 13.22
CA GLU A 67 9.46 -17.01 14.58
C GLU A 67 9.44 -15.88 15.63
N ALA A 68 10.31 -14.88 15.47
CA ALA A 68 10.38 -13.73 16.36
C ALA A 68 9.12 -12.82 16.33
N VAL A 69 8.45 -12.73 15.17
CA VAL A 69 7.20 -11.97 15.02
C VAL A 69 6.03 -12.73 15.63
N LEU A 70 5.93 -14.04 15.41
CA LEU A 70 4.74 -14.82 15.75
C LEU A 70 4.76 -15.40 17.17
N GLU A 71 5.92 -15.81 17.71
CA GLU A 71 6.00 -16.63 18.94
C GLU A 71 5.99 -15.85 20.28
N GLN A 72 5.67 -14.55 20.28
CA GLN A 72 5.39 -13.73 21.49
C GLN A 72 6.44 -13.69 22.61
N SER A 73 7.63 -14.28 22.45
CA SER A 73 8.64 -14.27 23.50
C SER A 73 9.48 -12.99 23.48
N ALA A 74 9.67 -12.41 24.68
CA ALA A 74 10.31 -11.10 24.87
C ALA A 74 11.77 -11.06 24.38
N ASP A 75 12.45 -12.21 24.35
CA ASP A 75 13.88 -12.32 24.02
C ASP A 75 14.20 -12.35 22.53
N HIS A 76 13.22 -12.60 21.67
CA HIS A 76 13.49 -12.66 20.22
C HIS A 76 13.60 -11.25 19.66
N ARG A 77 14.85 -10.79 19.47
CA ARG A 77 15.15 -9.57 18.72
C ARG A 77 14.83 -9.83 17.25
N LEU A 78 14.01 -8.96 16.65
CA LEU A 78 13.78 -8.99 15.21
C LEU A 78 15.10 -8.72 14.48
N ASP A 79 15.62 -9.74 13.79
CA ASP A 79 16.71 -9.56 12.84
C ASP A 79 16.13 -9.08 11.51
N LEU A 80 16.33 -7.79 11.23
CA LEU A 80 15.84 -7.13 10.01
C LEU A 80 16.87 -7.13 8.88
N ARG A 81 18.09 -7.63 9.13
CA ARG A 81 19.16 -7.61 8.12
C ARG A 81 18.78 -8.36 6.85
N PRO A 82 18.25 -9.61 6.91
CA PRO A 82 17.90 -10.33 5.68
C PRO A 82 16.86 -9.59 4.83
N LEU A 83 15.85 -8.99 5.48
CA LEU A 83 14.81 -8.22 4.81
C LEU A 83 15.34 -6.95 4.17
N ARG A 84 16.25 -6.24 4.86
CA ARG A 84 16.86 -5.03 4.30
C ARG A 84 17.75 -5.39 3.10
N ASP A 85 18.57 -6.43 3.25
CA ASP A 85 19.52 -6.85 2.22
C ASP A 85 18.75 -7.31 0.95
N ASP A 86 17.63 -8.02 1.11
CA ASP A 86 16.75 -8.40 -0.01
C ASP A 86 15.98 -7.20 -0.59
N LEU A 87 15.52 -6.25 0.25
CA LEU A 87 14.78 -5.07 -0.22
C LEU A 87 15.65 -4.09 -1.02
N GLU A 88 16.92 -3.96 -0.65
CA GLU A 88 17.92 -3.10 -1.31
C GLU A 88 18.67 -3.83 -2.44
N LEU A 89 18.31 -5.08 -2.76
CA LEU A 89 18.98 -5.90 -3.78
C LEU A 89 18.83 -5.31 -5.19
N GLU A 90 19.92 -5.34 -5.96
CA GLU A 90 19.93 -5.02 -7.40
C GLU A 90 20.46 -6.20 -8.24
N PRO A 91 19.85 -6.51 -9.39
CA PRO A 91 18.66 -5.87 -9.96
C PRO A 91 17.39 -6.18 -9.15
N VAL A 92 16.39 -5.28 -9.21
CA VAL A 92 15.10 -5.50 -8.54
C VAL A 92 14.41 -6.75 -9.10
N ASP A 93 14.04 -7.65 -8.22
CA ASP A 93 13.35 -8.89 -8.53
C ASP A 93 12.34 -9.29 -7.43
N ARG A 94 11.90 -10.56 -7.44
CA ARG A 94 10.97 -11.11 -6.44
C ARG A 94 11.47 -10.98 -5.00
N HIS A 95 12.78 -11.02 -4.75
CA HIS A 95 13.37 -10.96 -3.41
C HIS A 95 13.02 -9.63 -2.73
N ASN A 96 13.07 -8.52 -3.47
CA ASN A 96 12.71 -7.20 -2.95
C ASN A 96 11.25 -7.16 -2.49
N TYR A 97 10.36 -7.70 -3.30
CA TYR A 97 8.93 -7.72 -3.00
C TYR A 97 8.57 -8.71 -1.89
N ASP A 98 9.23 -9.87 -1.84
CA ASP A 98 9.09 -10.83 -0.73
C ASP A 98 9.48 -10.17 0.59
N ALA A 99 10.58 -9.40 0.62
CA ALA A 99 11.00 -8.65 1.80
C ALA A 99 9.97 -7.59 2.20
N LEU A 100 9.47 -6.81 1.24
CA LEU A 100 8.44 -5.79 1.52
C LEU A 100 7.14 -6.41 2.05
N ASN A 101 6.69 -7.51 1.46
CA ASN A 101 5.52 -8.25 1.93
C ASN A 101 5.76 -8.77 3.37
N ALA A 102 6.91 -9.39 3.65
CA ALA A 102 7.23 -9.87 5.00
C ALA A 102 7.26 -8.75 6.06
N ILE A 103 7.81 -7.58 5.71
CA ILE A 103 7.79 -6.38 6.56
C ILE A 103 6.36 -5.96 6.87
N ALA A 104 5.51 -5.88 5.85
CA ALA A 104 4.14 -5.44 6.02
C ALA A 104 3.30 -6.41 6.85
N ILE A 105 3.48 -7.72 6.59
CA ILE A 105 2.87 -8.78 7.39
C ILE A 105 3.19 -8.57 8.88
N ALA A 106 4.47 -8.44 9.20
CA ALA A 106 4.91 -8.29 10.58
C ALA A 106 4.47 -6.96 11.19
N TYR A 107 4.43 -5.89 10.39
CA TYR A 107 3.99 -4.59 10.87
C TYR A 107 2.54 -4.65 11.34
N PHE A 108 1.64 -5.18 10.51
CA PHE A 108 0.23 -5.26 10.84
C PHE A 108 -0.03 -6.21 12.01
N GLU A 109 0.65 -7.35 12.08
CA GLU A 109 0.52 -8.28 13.21
C GLU A 109 0.97 -7.64 14.53
N LEU A 110 2.15 -7.02 14.56
CA LEU A 110 2.68 -6.40 15.77
C LEU A 110 1.90 -5.16 16.18
N ASN A 111 1.42 -4.38 15.21
CA ASN A 111 0.59 -3.23 15.49
C ASN A 111 -0.77 -3.66 16.05
N ALA A 112 -1.42 -4.67 15.46
CA ALA A 112 -2.67 -5.20 15.98
C ALA A 112 -2.54 -5.73 17.42
N ARG A 113 -1.44 -6.43 17.71
CA ARG A 113 -1.12 -6.88 19.07
C ARG A 113 -0.88 -5.73 20.04
N ALA A 114 -0.13 -4.70 19.61
CA ALA A 114 0.08 -3.52 20.43
C ALA A 114 -1.27 -2.87 20.78
N GLU A 115 -2.14 -2.68 19.79
CA GLU A 115 -3.46 -2.09 20.01
C GLU A 115 -4.35 -2.93 20.93
N SER A 116 -4.30 -4.27 20.80
CA SER A 116 -5.03 -5.18 21.68
C SER A 116 -4.54 -5.16 23.13
N ASP A 117 -3.26 -4.84 23.38
CA ASP A 117 -2.65 -4.74 24.71
C ASP A 117 -2.44 -3.28 25.13
N ARG A 118 -3.25 -2.34 24.59
CA ARG A 118 -3.07 -0.90 24.89
C ARG A 118 -3.13 -0.65 26.40
N GLY A 119 -2.03 -0.12 26.95
CA GLY A 119 -1.87 0.15 28.38
C GLY A 119 -1.29 -1.03 29.18
N GLY A 120 -1.09 -2.18 28.56
CA GLY A 120 -0.40 -3.34 29.10
C GLY A 120 1.12 -3.29 28.92
N SER A 121 1.79 -4.33 29.42
CA SER A 121 3.25 -4.41 29.47
C SER A 121 3.91 -4.62 28.10
N SER A 122 3.17 -5.16 27.12
CA SER A 122 3.71 -5.46 25.78
C SER A 122 3.41 -4.37 24.75
N TYR A 123 2.51 -3.42 25.04
CA TYR A 123 2.18 -2.29 24.17
C TYR A 123 3.43 -1.57 23.65
N LEU A 124 4.30 -1.13 24.55
CA LEU A 124 5.49 -0.36 24.18
C LEU A 124 6.46 -1.20 23.36
N ALA A 125 6.70 -2.46 23.76
CA ALA A 125 7.61 -3.36 23.05
C ALA A 125 7.16 -3.60 21.60
N ASN A 126 5.88 -3.92 21.41
CA ASN A 126 5.31 -4.13 20.07
C ASN A 126 5.29 -2.84 19.25
N SER A 127 4.93 -1.70 19.86
CA SER A 127 4.98 -0.38 19.19
C SER A 127 6.39 -0.04 18.70
N PHE A 128 7.44 -0.32 19.50
CA PHE A 128 8.82 -0.12 19.09
C PHE A 128 9.24 -1.07 17.97
N ARG A 129 8.79 -2.33 18.01
CA ARG A 129 9.08 -3.31 16.96
C ARG A 129 8.41 -2.91 15.64
N SER A 130 7.14 -2.49 15.64
CA SER A 130 6.45 -1.97 14.45
C SER A 130 7.15 -0.74 13.86
N ALA A 131 7.61 0.19 14.71
CA ALA A 131 8.36 1.35 14.22
C ALA A 131 9.68 0.98 13.53
N LYS A 132 10.38 -0.06 13.99
CA LYS A 132 11.60 -0.56 13.33
C LYS A 132 11.32 -1.14 11.96
N LEU A 133 10.18 -1.81 11.79
CA LEU A 133 9.76 -2.37 10.50
C LEU A 133 9.53 -1.27 9.47
N VAL A 134 8.84 -0.19 9.85
CA VAL A 134 8.59 0.97 8.98
C VAL A 134 9.87 1.65 8.50
N ALA A 135 10.92 1.65 9.33
CA ALA A 135 12.20 2.26 8.98
C ALA A 135 12.88 1.55 7.81
N VAL A 136 12.60 0.26 7.55
CA VAL A 136 13.25 -0.50 6.48
C VAL A 136 12.76 -0.04 5.10
N PRO A 137 11.45 -0.01 4.77
CA PRO A 137 10.98 0.54 3.49
C PRO A 137 11.27 2.02 3.33
N TRP A 138 11.19 2.82 4.40
CA TRP A 138 11.57 4.25 4.34
C TRP A 138 13.02 4.46 3.90
N ARG A 139 13.93 3.64 4.42
CA ARG A 139 15.34 3.69 4.03
C ARG A 139 15.48 3.27 2.57
N ALA A 140 14.98 2.09 2.21
CA ALA A 140 15.08 1.52 0.87
C ALA A 140 14.53 2.46 -0.21
N TYR A 141 13.46 3.20 0.07
CA TYR A 141 12.92 4.21 -0.84
C TYR A 141 13.97 5.23 -1.31
N GLY A 142 14.90 5.59 -0.43
CA GLY A 142 15.97 6.54 -0.75
C GLY A 142 17.19 5.93 -1.46
N GLU A 143 17.37 4.62 -1.34
CA GLU A 143 18.56 3.93 -1.87
C GLU A 143 18.27 3.30 -3.24
N VAL A 144 17.06 2.76 -3.45
CA VAL A 144 16.69 2.06 -4.69
C VAL A 144 16.27 3.08 -5.76
N GLU A 145 16.76 2.94 -6.99
CA GLU A 145 16.38 3.77 -8.14
C GLU A 145 15.12 3.26 -8.88
N SER A 146 14.74 2.00 -8.67
CA SER A 146 13.61 1.35 -9.35
C SER A 146 12.28 2.02 -9.02
N GLY A 147 11.67 2.65 -10.03
CA GLY A 147 10.33 3.23 -9.95
C GLY A 147 9.26 2.25 -9.45
N PRO A 148 9.14 1.03 -10.03
CA PRO A 148 8.17 0.03 -9.57
C PRO A 148 8.33 -0.38 -8.11
N LEU A 149 9.56 -0.51 -7.59
CA LEU A 149 9.77 -0.85 -6.18
C LEU A 149 9.46 0.33 -5.26
N ARG A 150 9.80 1.56 -5.67
CA ARG A 150 9.38 2.78 -4.95
C ARG A 150 7.86 2.89 -4.90
N ASP A 151 7.16 2.59 -5.99
CA ASP A 151 5.70 2.57 -6.02
C ASP A 151 5.11 1.54 -5.05
N ALA A 152 5.71 0.34 -4.98
CA ALA A 152 5.31 -0.70 -4.04
C ALA A 152 5.55 -0.29 -2.58
N ILE A 153 6.66 0.41 -2.28
CA ILE A 153 6.92 0.95 -0.95
C ILE A 153 5.87 2.01 -0.58
N LEU A 154 5.43 2.85 -1.53
CA LEU A 154 4.33 3.79 -1.28
C LEU A 154 2.99 3.08 -1.07
N ASP A 155 2.71 2.00 -1.79
CA ASP A 155 1.53 1.16 -1.56
C ASP A 155 1.49 0.68 -0.09
N PHE A 156 2.63 0.26 0.46
CA PHE A 156 2.75 -0.10 1.89
C PHE A 156 2.41 1.07 2.83
N PHE A 157 2.90 2.28 2.56
CA PHE A 157 2.58 3.45 3.38
C PHE A 157 1.12 3.90 3.23
N GLU A 158 0.53 3.73 2.04
CA GLU A 158 -0.90 3.96 1.80
C GLU A 158 -1.77 3.00 2.61
N ASP A 159 -1.45 1.70 2.63
CA ASP A 159 -2.18 0.72 3.45
C ASP A 159 -2.15 1.09 4.94
N ILE A 160 -0.99 1.55 5.43
CA ILE A 160 -0.86 2.01 6.81
C ILE A 160 -1.74 3.25 7.07
N ALA A 161 -1.73 4.20 6.13
CA ALA A 161 -2.48 5.45 6.28
C ALA A 161 -4.00 5.26 6.16
N LEU A 162 -4.45 4.35 5.30
CA LEU A 162 -5.88 4.07 5.10
C LEU A 162 -6.51 3.27 6.23
N GLY A 163 -5.71 2.70 7.14
CA GLY A 163 -6.17 2.33 8.47
C GLY A 163 -7.17 1.17 8.55
N GLU A 164 -7.54 0.52 7.44
CA GLU A 164 -8.31 -0.73 7.48
C GLU A 164 -7.58 -1.82 8.29
N LYS A 165 -6.25 -1.71 8.42
CA LYS A 165 -5.39 -2.62 9.17
C LYS A 165 -4.75 -2.00 10.43
N GLN A 166 -5.48 -1.05 11.05
CA GLN A 166 -5.20 -0.41 12.34
C GLN A 166 -3.97 0.51 12.33
N SER A 167 -4.17 1.83 12.27
CA SER A 167 -3.15 2.80 12.67
C SER A 167 -3.58 3.46 13.98
N SER A 168 -2.68 3.47 14.96
CA SER A 168 -2.93 4.18 16.22
C SER A 168 -2.55 5.65 16.08
N ALA A 169 -3.27 6.56 16.74
CA ALA A 169 -2.99 8.00 16.69
C ALA A 169 -1.53 8.34 17.07
N THR A 170 -0.94 7.58 17.99
CA THR A 170 0.46 7.73 18.42
C THR A 170 1.47 7.31 17.34
N THR A 171 1.11 6.29 16.56
CA THR A 171 1.92 5.81 15.42
C THR A 171 1.78 6.75 14.22
N ALA A 172 0.58 7.30 14.00
CA ALA A 172 0.29 8.25 12.93
C ALA A 172 1.22 9.47 12.95
N SER A 173 1.41 10.15 14.10
CA SER A 173 2.29 11.33 14.16
C SER A 173 3.76 11.04 13.81
N ARG A 174 4.26 9.84 14.12
CA ARG A 174 5.62 9.43 13.73
C ARG A 174 5.68 9.12 12.24
N LEU A 175 4.67 8.42 11.73
CA LEU A 175 4.54 8.10 10.31
C LEU A 175 4.46 9.37 9.44
N VAL A 176 3.74 10.41 9.88
CA VAL A 176 3.73 11.72 9.20
C VAL A 176 5.17 12.20 8.95
N ARG A 177 6.01 12.25 9.99
CA ARG A 177 7.40 12.72 9.83
C ARG A 177 8.22 11.83 8.90
N ILE A 178 8.03 10.51 8.97
CA ILE A 178 8.73 9.54 8.13
C ILE A 178 8.33 9.74 6.66
N VAL A 179 7.03 9.75 6.38
CA VAL A 179 6.50 9.85 5.01
C VAL A 179 6.80 11.23 4.41
N SER A 180 6.57 12.34 5.12
CA SER A 180 6.91 13.68 4.60
C SER A 180 8.41 13.83 4.30
N SER A 181 9.28 13.10 5.01
CA SER A 181 10.71 13.15 4.70
C SER A 181 11.08 12.52 3.34
N LEU A 182 10.19 11.68 2.77
CA LEU A 182 10.38 11.09 1.44
C LEU A 182 10.26 12.11 0.32
N GLU A 183 9.56 13.23 0.54
CA GLU A 183 9.43 14.32 -0.45
C GLU A 183 10.80 14.83 -0.92
N LYS A 184 11.78 14.88 -0.01
CA LYS A 184 13.16 15.32 -0.32
C LYS A 184 13.93 14.35 -1.21
N LYS A 185 13.42 13.13 -1.37
CA LYS A 185 14.04 12.03 -2.10
C LYS A 185 13.29 11.68 -3.39
N GLU A 186 12.21 12.40 -3.70
CA GLU A 186 11.38 12.12 -4.86
C GLU A 186 11.35 13.30 -5.83
N SER A 187 11.54 12.99 -7.10
CA SER A 187 11.48 13.95 -8.20
C SER A 187 10.28 13.69 -9.12
N ASP A 188 9.70 12.49 -9.09
CA ASP A 188 8.52 12.14 -9.86
C ASP A 188 7.28 12.83 -9.27
N PRO A 189 6.56 13.66 -10.05
CA PRO A 189 5.42 14.42 -9.56
C PRO A 189 4.24 13.54 -9.14
N ASN A 190 4.07 12.35 -9.72
CA ASN A 190 3.00 11.43 -9.33
C ASN A 190 3.30 10.83 -7.96
N ARG A 191 4.54 10.36 -7.73
CA ARG A 191 4.94 9.83 -6.41
C ARG A 191 4.95 10.92 -5.34
N LEU A 192 5.36 12.16 -5.66
CA LEU A 192 5.20 13.30 -4.76
C LEU A 192 3.73 13.53 -4.38
N GLY A 193 2.82 13.49 -5.36
CA GLY A 193 1.39 13.59 -5.11
C GLY A 193 0.87 12.50 -4.15
N ARG A 194 1.34 11.26 -4.32
CA ARG A 194 1.04 10.14 -3.41
C ARG A 194 1.57 10.39 -2.00
N ILE A 195 2.84 10.80 -1.87
CA ILE A 195 3.46 11.11 -0.57
C ILE A 195 2.68 12.19 0.19
N HIS A 196 2.23 13.26 -0.51
CA HIS A 196 1.37 14.28 0.09
C HIS A 196 0.04 13.71 0.55
N ALA A 197 -0.66 12.93 -0.28
CA ALA A 197 -1.95 12.33 0.08
C ALA A 197 -1.86 11.38 1.29
N ILE A 198 -0.80 10.59 1.37
CA ILE A 198 -0.51 9.73 2.53
C ILE A 198 -0.27 10.60 3.78
N THR A 199 0.56 11.62 3.65
CA THR A 199 0.88 12.56 4.75
C THR A 199 -0.37 13.23 5.30
N GLU A 200 -1.23 13.79 4.43
CA GLU A 200 -2.49 14.44 4.83
C GLU A 200 -3.44 13.46 5.52
N THR A 201 -3.51 12.22 5.04
CA THR A 201 -4.33 11.18 5.66
C THR A 201 -3.83 10.83 7.06
N LEU A 202 -2.52 10.65 7.23
CA LEU A 202 -1.92 10.41 8.55
C LEU A 202 -2.06 11.61 9.50
N GLN A 203 -1.99 12.83 8.98
CA GLN A 203 -2.19 14.05 9.78
C GLN A 203 -3.61 14.12 10.34
N ARG A 204 -4.64 13.86 9.51
CA ARG A 204 -6.04 13.80 9.95
C ARG A 204 -6.22 12.78 11.08
N LEU A 205 -5.66 11.57 10.92
CA LEU A 205 -5.70 10.53 11.95
C LEU A 205 -4.99 10.91 13.25
N SER A 206 -3.97 11.78 13.18
CA SER A 206 -3.26 12.26 14.36
C SER A 206 -3.93 13.44 15.07
N GLY A 207 -4.78 14.20 14.37
CA GLY A 207 -5.42 15.42 14.85
C GLY A 207 -6.83 15.25 15.43
N ASP A 208 -7.53 14.15 15.15
CA ASP A 208 -8.91 13.90 15.58
C ASP A 208 -9.05 13.48 17.08
N ARG A 209 -8.25 14.06 18.00
CA ARG A 209 -8.41 13.87 19.45
C ARG A 209 -8.16 15.13 20.27
#